data_AF-A0A5N5D5K1-F1
#
_entry.id   AF-A0A5N5D5K1-F1
#
_cell.length_a   1.000
_cell.length_b   1.000
_cell.length_c   1.000
_cell.angle_alpha   90.00
_cell.angle_beta   90.00
_cell.angle_gamma   90.00
#
_symmetry.space_group_name_H-M   'P 1'
#
loop_
_entity.id
_entity.type
_entity.pdbx_description
1 polymer ?
#
loop_
_entity_poly.entity_id
_entity_poly.type
_entity_poly.pdbx_seq_one_letter_code
_entity_poly.pdbx_strand_id
1 'polypeptide(L)'
;MLDINDFEAVFASDLTGGDIYPHATVNTIRANRRTLGGTLFFDRLLAQLHVKSGYLYPPSKNADLRELHERITASPIADHYKQSLLFYLLKDSSGEISSQPEDFAKSVCLPRKYWVVIEGLWHMDRLQFTNALESLTHPSLLPTFPEEVLRVLLEHATSDTSDQHHQRRHHHQQTSGTQHLPLAYYNAVRPPLSSDPELQRAYFRYLAGLSVTQAYFFARAQPSQDHRALLELLVHEAMAPSSAARARRTEELVDLPLTDEEEGWFEDYLLEGKGRSLHASRDTVMARRLATGRYPDAVDVGKDLSGRRFNDVTWDGVKDILSAGLGSRGTEGVFQMADFD
;
A
#
# COMPACT_ATOMS: atom_id res chain seq x y z
N MET A 1 6.39 -42.47 5.76
CA MET A 1 6.63 -41.15 5.15
C MET A 1 6.32 -41.31 3.68
N LEU A 2 5.45 -40.46 3.14
CA LEU A 2 5.07 -40.51 1.74
C LEU A 2 6.29 -40.19 0.87
N ASP A 3 6.52 -40.98 -0.18
CA ASP A 3 7.60 -40.72 -1.13
C ASP A 3 7.14 -39.66 -2.14
N ILE A 4 7.74 -38.48 -2.07
CA ILE A 4 7.38 -37.35 -2.94
C ILE A 4 7.78 -37.58 -4.40
N ASN A 5 8.66 -38.55 -4.68
CA ASN A 5 9.09 -38.89 -6.03
C ASN A 5 8.06 -39.78 -6.77
N ASP A 6 7.15 -40.41 -6.02
CA ASP A 6 6.06 -41.18 -6.61
C ASP A 6 4.88 -40.25 -6.92
N PHE A 7 4.67 -39.98 -8.22
CA PHE A 7 3.60 -39.13 -8.70
C PHE A 7 2.22 -39.61 -8.23
N GLU A 8 1.97 -40.91 -8.31
CA GLU A 8 0.66 -41.50 -7.99
C GLU A 8 0.40 -41.47 -6.48
N ALA A 9 1.46 -41.56 -5.66
CA ALA A 9 1.34 -41.36 -4.21
C ALA A 9 0.99 -39.92 -3.84
N VAL A 10 1.50 -38.93 -4.58
CA VAL A 10 1.28 -37.50 -4.30
C VAL A 10 -0.10 -37.04 -4.80
N PHE A 11 -0.41 -37.31 -6.07
CA PHE A 11 -1.60 -36.77 -6.74
C PHE A 11 -2.76 -37.75 -6.84
N ALA A 12 -2.65 -38.92 -6.17
CA ALA A 12 -3.62 -40.02 -6.11
C ALA A 12 -5.00 -39.59 -6.61
N SER A 13 -5.26 -39.81 -7.90
CA SER A 13 -6.53 -39.45 -8.49
C SER A 13 -7.61 -40.29 -7.81
N ASP A 14 -8.77 -39.70 -7.50
CA ASP A 14 -10.01 -40.46 -7.63
C ASP A 14 -9.95 -41.11 -9.02
N LEU A 15 -9.95 -42.45 -9.06
CA LEU A 15 -9.69 -43.32 -10.22
C LEU A 15 -10.64 -43.11 -11.43
N THR A 16 -11.36 -42.00 -11.47
CA THR A 16 -12.30 -41.57 -12.48
C THR A 16 -11.61 -40.88 -13.67
N GLY A 17 -10.52 -41.45 -14.20
CA GLY A 17 -10.01 -41.26 -15.58
C GLY A 17 -9.85 -39.85 -16.18
N GLY A 18 -10.01 -38.76 -15.41
CA GLY A 18 -10.02 -37.38 -15.89
C GLY A 18 -8.71 -36.64 -15.62
N ASP A 19 -8.61 -35.40 -16.12
CA ASP A 19 -7.50 -34.51 -15.79
C ASP A 19 -7.60 -34.05 -14.33
N ILE A 20 -6.49 -34.12 -13.60
CA ILE A 20 -6.36 -33.73 -12.18
C ILE A 20 -6.64 -32.23 -11.99
N TYR A 21 -6.30 -31.41 -12.98
CA TYR A 21 -6.63 -29.99 -13.01
C TYR A 21 -7.91 -29.75 -13.84
N PRO A 22 -9.02 -29.32 -13.22
CA PRO A 22 -10.22 -28.97 -13.98
C PRO A 22 -9.94 -27.81 -14.95
N HIS A 23 -10.46 -27.89 -16.18
CA HIS A 23 -10.28 -26.82 -17.18
C HIS A 23 -10.76 -25.44 -16.67
N ALA A 24 -11.81 -25.40 -15.84
CA ALA A 24 -12.27 -24.17 -15.22
C ALA A 24 -11.20 -23.55 -14.30
N THR A 25 -10.50 -24.37 -13.51
CA THR A 25 -9.40 -23.95 -12.65
C THR A 25 -8.24 -23.40 -13.48
N VAL A 26 -7.83 -24.12 -14.54
CA VAL A 26 -6.77 -23.69 -15.47
C VAL A 26 -7.10 -22.33 -16.09
N ASN A 27 -8.33 -22.15 -16.57
CA ASN A 27 -8.78 -20.89 -17.17
C ASN A 27 -8.80 -19.74 -16.15
N THR A 28 -9.21 -20.01 -14.92
CA THR A 28 -9.23 -19.03 -13.83
C THR A 28 -7.80 -18.59 -13.47
N ILE A 29 -6.87 -19.54 -13.29
CA ILE A 29 -5.46 -19.24 -13.02
C ILE A 29 -4.86 -18.38 -14.14
N ARG A 30 -5.14 -18.71 -15.41
CA ARG A 30 -4.69 -17.90 -16.55
C ARG A 30 -5.31 -16.51 -16.60
N ALA A 31 -6.57 -16.36 -16.19
CA ALA A 31 -7.21 -15.06 -16.08
C ALA A 31 -6.53 -14.21 -14.98
N ASN A 32 -6.35 -14.79 -13.80
CA ASN A 32 -5.68 -14.11 -12.68
C ASN A 32 -4.23 -13.75 -13.00
N ARG A 33 -3.49 -14.61 -13.69
CA ARG A 33 -2.13 -14.30 -14.16
C ARG A 33 -2.12 -13.03 -15.02
N ARG A 34 -3.11 -12.85 -15.90
CA ARG A 34 -3.23 -11.61 -16.70
C ARG A 34 -3.52 -10.39 -15.83
N THR A 35 -4.39 -10.54 -14.83
CA THR A 35 -4.69 -9.47 -13.85
C THR A 35 -3.44 -9.08 -13.05
N LEU A 36 -2.58 -10.04 -12.69
CA LEU A 36 -1.34 -9.84 -11.93
C LEU A 36 -0.13 -9.46 -12.81
N GLY A 37 -0.35 -8.81 -13.95
CA GLY A 37 0.74 -8.33 -14.82
C GLY A 37 1.52 -9.45 -15.54
N GLY A 38 0.91 -10.64 -15.68
CA GLY A 38 1.47 -11.76 -16.43
C GLY A 38 2.33 -12.73 -15.62
N THR A 39 2.52 -12.51 -14.31
CA THR A 39 3.35 -13.38 -13.46
C THR A 39 2.66 -13.65 -12.12
N LEU A 40 2.51 -14.94 -11.79
CA LEU A 40 1.97 -15.40 -10.51
C LEU A 40 3.07 -15.50 -9.43
N PHE A 41 2.70 -15.50 -8.16
CA PHE A 41 3.60 -15.79 -7.05
C PHE A 41 4.18 -17.19 -7.13
N PHE A 42 3.42 -18.17 -7.62
CA PHE A 42 3.98 -19.49 -7.92
C PHE A 42 5.06 -19.45 -9.01
N ASP A 43 4.88 -18.62 -10.05
CA ASP A 43 5.90 -18.42 -11.09
C ASP A 43 7.19 -17.82 -10.49
N ARG A 44 7.04 -16.84 -9.59
CA ARG A 44 8.16 -16.24 -8.84
C ARG A 44 8.87 -17.26 -7.94
N LEU A 45 8.11 -18.13 -7.29
CA LEU A 45 8.64 -19.17 -6.41
C LEU A 45 9.45 -20.21 -7.20
N LEU A 46 8.94 -20.68 -8.33
CA LEU A 46 9.68 -21.57 -9.24
C LEU A 46 10.97 -20.91 -9.74
N ALA A 47 10.91 -19.62 -10.10
CA ALA A 47 12.08 -18.87 -10.57
C ALA A 47 13.14 -18.70 -9.47
N GLN A 48 12.75 -18.31 -8.25
CA GLN A 48 13.64 -18.17 -7.09
C GLN A 48 14.33 -19.49 -6.73
N LEU A 49 13.61 -20.61 -6.87
CA LEU A 49 14.14 -21.95 -6.63
C LEU A 49 14.85 -22.55 -7.85
N HIS A 50 15.01 -21.78 -8.92
CA HIS A 50 15.65 -22.19 -10.18
C HIS A 50 15.04 -23.44 -10.84
N VAL A 51 13.76 -23.70 -10.61
CA VAL A 51 13.02 -24.80 -11.25
C VAL A 51 12.51 -24.32 -12.61
N LYS A 52 13.21 -24.69 -13.69
CA LYS A 52 12.88 -24.29 -15.08
C LYS A 52 11.63 -25.00 -15.62
N SER A 53 10.46 -24.66 -15.08
CA SER A 53 9.19 -25.34 -15.40
C SER A 53 7.97 -24.42 -15.45
N GLY A 54 8.15 -23.10 -15.31
CA GLY A 54 7.03 -22.15 -15.23
C GLY A 54 6.06 -22.17 -16.42
N TYR A 55 6.52 -22.57 -17.61
CA TYR A 55 5.65 -22.72 -18.79
C TYR A 55 4.68 -23.90 -18.71
N LEU A 56 4.95 -24.89 -17.85
CA LEU A 56 4.07 -26.04 -17.59
C LEU A 56 2.93 -25.68 -16.64
N TYR A 57 3.01 -24.53 -15.95
CA TYR A 57 2.00 -24.10 -14.98
C TYR A 57 1.09 -22.99 -15.57
N PRO A 58 -0.25 -23.07 -15.38
CA PRO A 58 -0.99 -24.22 -14.84
C PRO A 58 -1.03 -25.41 -15.82
N PRO A 59 -0.92 -26.66 -15.32
CA PRO A 59 -0.98 -27.86 -16.16
C PRO A 59 -2.30 -27.94 -16.92
N SER A 60 -2.23 -28.13 -18.24
CA SER A 60 -3.45 -28.25 -19.06
C SER A 60 -3.93 -29.69 -19.17
N LYS A 61 -3.03 -30.65 -18.94
CA LYS A 61 -3.26 -32.09 -19.03
C LYS A 61 -2.45 -32.80 -17.94
N ASN A 62 -2.81 -34.04 -17.62
CA ASN A 62 -2.05 -34.89 -16.68
C ASN A 62 -0.57 -35.09 -17.09
N ALA A 63 -0.25 -35.07 -18.39
CA ALA A 63 1.14 -35.16 -18.86
C ALA A 63 1.97 -33.95 -18.42
N ASP A 64 1.43 -32.74 -18.53
CA ASP A 64 2.10 -31.50 -18.11
C ASP A 64 2.35 -31.50 -16.60
N LEU A 65 1.39 -32.02 -15.81
CA LEU A 65 1.50 -32.12 -14.36
C LEU A 65 2.57 -33.15 -13.94
N ARG A 66 2.63 -34.30 -14.63
CA ARG A 66 3.70 -35.31 -14.41
C ARG A 66 5.08 -34.73 -14.72
N GLU A 67 5.22 -34.03 -15.85
CA GLU A 67 6.48 -33.37 -16.21
C GLU A 67 6.87 -32.28 -15.19
N LEU A 68 5.89 -31.49 -14.72
CA LEU A 68 6.12 -30.48 -13.70
C LEU A 68 6.56 -31.10 -12.36
N HIS A 69 5.89 -32.17 -11.93
CA HIS A 69 6.26 -32.94 -10.74
C HIS A 69 7.69 -33.50 -10.86
N GLU A 70 8.02 -34.14 -11.98
CA GLU A 70 9.37 -34.69 -12.23
C GLU A 70 10.43 -33.58 -12.17
N ARG A 71 10.18 -32.42 -12.77
CA ARG A 71 11.13 -31.29 -12.71
C ARG A 71 11.31 -30.74 -11.30
N ILE A 72 10.25 -30.73 -10.49
CA ILE A 72 10.33 -30.30 -9.09
C ILE A 72 11.11 -31.33 -8.28
N THR A 73 10.80 -32.63 -8.39
CA THR A 73 11.43 -33.68 -7.59
C THR A 73 12.90 -33.90 -7.97
N ALA A 74 13.25 -33.80 -9.26
CA ALA A 74 14.61 -33.90 -9.75
C ALA A 74 15.46 -32.64 -9.50
N SER A 75 14.85 -31.50 -9.12
CA SER A 75 15.60 -30.25 -8.92
C SER A 75 16.58 -30.36 -7.73
N PRO A 76 17.77 -29.74 -7.81
CA PRO A 76 18.78 -29.78 -6.75
C PRO A 76 18.46 -28.76 -5.64
N ILE A 77 17.24 -28.79 -5.10
CA ILE A 77 16.78 -27.95 -3.99
C ILE A 77 16.45 -28.81 -2.77
N ALA A 78 16.36 -28.20 -1.59
CA ALA A 78 16.01 -28.91 -0.36
C ALA A 78 14.58 -29.48 -0.39
N ASP A 79 14.38 -30.63 0.25
CA ASP A 79 13.10 -31.36 0.20
C ASP A 79 11.89 -30.55 0.65
N HIS A 80 12.04 -29.69 1.66
CA HIS A 80 10.93 -28.85 2.12
C HIS A 80 10.46 -27.86 1.04
N TYR A 81 11.34 -27.42 0.13
CA TYR A 81 10.92 -26.60 -1.02
C TYR A 81 10.17 -27.43 -2.06
N LYS A 82 10.63 -28.65 -2.35
CA LYS A 82 9.92 -29.58 -3.23
C LYS A 82 8.51 -29.87 -2.70
N GLN A 83 8.43 -30.24 -1.42
CA GLN A 83 7.18 -30.48 -0.71
C GLN A 83 6.26 -29.25 -0.72
N SER A 84 6.81 -28.04 -0.54
CA SER A 84 6.04 -26.79 -0.60
C SER A 84 5.45 -26.52 -1.98
N LEU A 85 6.22 -26.77 -3.05
CA LEU A 85 5.74 -26.64 -4.43
C LEU A 85 4.66 -27.68 -4.75
N LEU A 86 4.84 -28.93 -4.32
CA LEU A 86 3.83 -29.98 -4.51
C LEU A 86 2.57 -29.70 -3.70
N PHE A 87 2.69 -29.19 -2.47
CA PHE A 87 1.55 -28.75 -1.67
C PHE A 87 0.75 -27.64 -2.37
N TYR A 88 1.42 -26.68 -3.01
CA TYR A 88 0.75 -25.66 -3.84
C TYR A 88 -0.08 -26.30 -4.95
N LEU A 89 0.52 -27.22 -5.73
CA LEU A 89 -0.16 -27.89 -6.84
C LEU A 89 -1.35 -28.76 -6.37
N LEU A 90 -1.22 -29.37 -5.19
CA LEU A 90 -2.32 -30.10 -4.57
C LEU A 90 -3.47 -29.16 -4.19
N LYS A 91 -3.20 -27.96 -3.65
CA LYS A 91 -4.27 -26.97 -3.35
C LYS A 91 -5.04 -26.56 -4.60
N ASP A 92 -4.38 -26.40 -5.74
CA ASP A 92 -5.09 -26.08 -6.99
C ASP A 92 -6.00 -27.21 -7.50
N SER A 93 -5.54 -28.45 -7.38
CA SER A 93 -6.22 -29.63 -7.94
C SER A 93 -7.31 -30.19 -7.02
N SER A 94 -7.14 -30.08 -5.71
CA SER A 94 -8.02 -30.74 -4.72
C SER A 94 -9.33 -29.96 -4.46
N GLY A 95 -9.45 -28.73 -4.94
CA GLY A 95 -10.57 -27.83 -4.62
C GLY A 95 -10.55 -27.33 -3.15
N GLU A 96 -11.36 -26.32 -2.84
CA GLU A 96 -11.29 -25.62 -1.53
C GLU A 96 -11.75 -26.47 -0.32
N ILE A 97 -12.48 -27.56 -0.54
CA ILE A 97 -13.11 -28.37 0.54
C ILE A 97 -12.25 -29.61 0.89
N SER A 98 -11.27 -29.95 0.07
CA SER A 98 -10.49 -31.18 0.27
C SER A 98 -9.41 -31.03 1.34
N SER A 99 -9.29 -32.03 2.22
CA SER A 99 -8.20 -32.14 3.19
C SER A 99 -6.90 -32.69 2.59
N GLN A 100 -6.92 -33.13 1.32
CA GLN A 100 -5.79 -33.80 0.67
C GLN A 100 -4.46 -33.02 0.76
N PRO A 101 -4.40 -31.70 0.51
CA PRO A 101 -3.15 -30.97 0.64
C PRO A 101 -2.62 -31.00 2.07
N GLU A 102 -3.50 -30.89 3.06
CA GLU A 102 -3.11 -30.89 4.47
C GLU A 102 -2.62 -32.26 4.93
N ASP A 103 -3.30 -33.32 4.49
CA ASP A 103 -2.93 -34.69 4.79
C ASP A 103 -1.59 -35.05 4.13
N PHE A 104 -1.34 -34.57 2.90
CA PHE A 104 -0.03 -34.62 2.27
C PHE A 104 1.04 -33.94 3.13
N ALA A 105 0.84 -32.69 3.54
CA ALA A 105 1.82 -31.95 4.34
C ALA A 105 2.15 -32.66 5.66
N LYS A 106 1.15 -33.24 6.33
CA LYS A 106 1.35 -34.08 7.53
C LYS A 106 2.15 -35.35 7.22
N SER A 107 1.84 -36.02 6.11
CA SER A 107 2.47 -37.31 5.72
C SER A 107 3.96 -37.19 5.37
N VAL A 108 4.39 -36.02 4.90
CA VAL A 108 5.78 -35.68 4.59
C VAL A 108 6.46 -34.87 5.71
N CYS A 109 5.77 -34.66 6.83
CA CYS A 109 6.23 -33.89 7.99
C CYS A 109 6.66 -32.45 7.66
N LEU A 110 5.96 -31.79 6.72
CA LEU A 110 6.27 -30.41 6.32
C LEU A 110 5.99 -29.44 7.49
N PRO A 111 6.98 -28.66 7.98
CA PRO A 111 6.77 -27.77 9.13
C PRO A 111 5.71 -26.68 8.91
N ARG A 112 5.02 -26.27 9.99
CA ARG A 112 3.80 -25.44 9.87
C ARG A 112 4.00 -24.10 9.16
N LYS A 113 5.21 -23.53 9.20
CA LYS A 113 5.51 -22.27 8.53
C LYS A 113 5.49 -22.35 7.00
N TYR A 114 5.81 -23.51 6.40
CA TYR A 114 6.00 -23.61 4.95
C TYR A 114 4.66 -23.63 4.20
N TRP A 115 3.77 -24.57 4.50
CA TRP A 115 2.42 -24.56 3.92
C TRP A 115 1.59 -23.31 4.27
N VAL A 116 1.85 -22.57 5.37
CA VAL A 116 1.15 -21.29 5.66
C VAL A 116 1.61 -20.20 4.69
N VAL A 117 2.93 -20.08 4.43
CA VAL A 117 3.42 -19.17 3.38
C VAL A 117 2.82 -19.56 2.03
N ILE A 118 2.85 -20.84 1.68
CA ILE A 118 2.33 -21.33 0.40
C ILE A 118 0.82 -21.09 0.27
N GLU A 119 0.05 -21.28 1.34
CA GLU A 119 -1.37 -20.95 1.38
C GLU A 119 -1.63 -19.46 1.15
N GLY A 120 -0.83 -18.60 1.78
CA GLY A 120 -0.88 -17.16 1.55
C GLY A 120 -0.60 -16.79 0.09
N LEU A 121 0.48 -17.32 -0.50
CA LEU A 121 0.83 -17.08 -1.90
C LEU A 121 -0.22 -17.65 -2.88
N TRP A 122 -0.79 -18.81 -2.55
CA TRP A 122 -1.87 -19.42 -3.32
C TRP A 122 -3.12 -18.53 -3.34
N HIS A 123 -3.50 -17.95 -2.19
CA HIS A 123 -4.60 -16.98 -2.14
C HIS A 123 -4.29 -15.69 -2.91
N MET A 124 -3.03 -15.21 -2.91
CA MET A 124 -2.62 -14.06 -3.72
C MET A 124 -2.82 -14.33 -5.22
N ASP A 125 -2.41 -15.51 -5.71
CA ASP A 125 -2.60 -15.93 -7.11
C ASP A 125 -4.07 -16.12 -7.50
N ARG A 126 -4.95 -16.25 -6.50
CA ARG A 126 -6.40 -16.34 -6.66
C ARG A 126 -7.13 -15.02 -6.47
N LEU A 127 -6.41 -13.92 -6.26
CA LEU A 127 -6.96 -12.59 -5.94
C LEU A 127 -7.80 -12.59 -4.65
N GLN A 128 -7.59 -13.57 -3.76
CA GLN A 128 -8.27 -13.71 -2.48
C GLN A 128 -7.46 -13.00 -1.39
N PHE A 129 -7.30 -11.68 -1.52
CA PHE A 129 -6.33 -10.90 -0.74
C PHE A 129 -6.56 -10.92 0.77
N THR A 130 -7.82 -10.92 1.23
CA THR A 130 -8.13 -11.03 2.66
C THR A 130 -7.60 -12.33 3.26
N ASN A 131 -7.90 -13.47 2.62
CA ASN A 131 -7.43 -14.78 3.05
C ASN A 131 -5.90 -14.90 2.94
N ALA A 132 -5.31 -14.28 1.91
CA ALA A 132 -3.87 -14.24 1.76
C ALA A 132 -3.19 -13.55 2.97
N LEU A 133 -3.76 -12.45 3.45
CA LEU A 133 -3.19 -11.71 4.58
C LEU A 133 -3.27 -12.48 5.89
N GLU A 134 -4.32 -13.26 6.14
CA GLU A 134 -4.43 -14.12 7.33
C GLU A 134 -3.22 -15.06 7.47
N SER A 135 -2.70 -15.55 6.34
CA SER A 135 -1.52 -16.40 6.29
C SER A 135 -0.22 -15.61 6.22
N LEU A 136 -0.08 -14.65 5.30
CA LEU A 136 1.18 -13.95 5.03
C LEU A 136 1.62 -13.01 6.16
N THR A 137 0.69 -12.57 7.01
CA THR A 137 1.00 -11.73 8.19
C THR A 137 1.32 -12.54 9.45
N HIS A 138 1.34 -13.87 9.35
CA HIS A 138 1.59 -14.71 10.52
C HIS A 138 3.01 -14.47 11.09
N PRO A 139 3.16 -14.20 12.40
CA PRO A 139 4.41 -13.71 12.99
C PRO A 139 5.57 -14.72 12.98
N SER A 140 5.28 -16.01 12.77
CA SER A 140 6.32 -17.05 12.68
C SER A 140 6.99 -17.14 11.30
N LEU A 141 6.56 -16.32 10.34
CA LEU A 141 7.02 -16.39 8.96
C LEU A 141 8.17 -15.42 8.71
N LEU A 142 9.07 -15.84 7.83
CA LEU A 142 9.95 -14.90 7.14
C LEU A 142 9.20 -14.40 5.90
N PRO A 143 9.04 -13.09 5.73
CA PRO A 143 8.30 -12.54 4.59
C PRO A 143 8.90 -13.02 3.26
N THR A 144 8.04 -13.58 2.40
CA THR A 144 8.42 -14.07 1.07
C THR A 144 7.79 -13.14 0.03
N PHE A 145 8.61 -12.55 -0.84
CA PHE A 145 8.20 -11.52 -1.82
C PHE A 145 7.46 -10.32 -1.18
N PRO A 146 7.97 -9.71 -0.10
CA PRO A 146 7.22 -8.71 0.64
C PRO A 146 6.88 -7.46 -0.18
N GLU A 147 7.77 -7.03 -1.07
CA GLU A 147 7.57 -5.89 -1.95
C GLU A 147 6.51 -6.19 -3.03
N GLU A 148 6.54 -7.37 -3.64
CA GLU A 148 5.56 -7.79 -4.64
C GLU A 148 4.15 -7.91 -4.05
N VAL A 149 4.02 -8.50 -2.86
CA VAL A 149 2.72 -8.59 -2.18
C VAL A 149 2.16 -7.19 -1.94
N LEU A 150 2.97 -6.27 -1.42
CA LEU A 150 2.53 -4.89 -1.21
C LEU A 150 2.12 -4.21 -2.53
N ARG A 151 2.90 -4.39 -3.60
CA ARG A 151 2.60 -3.82 -4.93
C ARG A 151 1.23 -4.27 -5.43
N VAL A 152 0.95 -5.58 -5.39
CA VAL A 152 -0.35 -6.14 -5.82
C VAL A 152 -1.50 -5.60 -4.97
N LEU A 153 -1.32 -5.49 -3.65
CA LEU A 153 -2.35 -4.94 -2.77
C LEU A 153 -2.63 -3.46 -3.08
N LEU A 154 -1.60 -2.67 -3.36
CA LEU A 154 -1.74 -1.25 -3.74
C LEU A 154 -2.47 -1.09 -5.08
N GLU A 155 -2.11 -1.89 -6.08
CA GLU A 155 -2.79 -1.89 -7.38
C GLU A 155 -4.28 -2.23 -7.23
N HIS A 156 -4.61 -3.24 -6.42
CA HIS A 156 -6.00 -3.60 -6.14
C HIS A 156 -6.76 -2.48 -5.42
N ALA A 157 -6.18 -1.92 -4.36
CA ALA A 157 -6.81 -0.85 -3.58
C ALA A 157 -7.10 0.40 -4.42
N THR A 158 -6.27 0.71 -5.42
CA THR A 158 -6.50 1.85 -6.31
C THR A 158 -7.61 1.58 -7.33
N SER A 159 -7.67 0.37 -7.91
CA SER A 159 -8.69 -0.03 -8.88
C SER A 159 -10.13 0.00 -8.31
N ASP A 160 -10.29 -0.41 -7.03
CA ASP A 160 -11.59 -0.38 -6.34
C ASP A 160 -12.13 1.05 -6.17
N THR A 161 -11.27 2.06 -6.14
CA THR A 161 -11.68 3.47 -5.97
C THR A 161 -12.20 4.10 -7.26
N SER A 162 -11.71 3.68 -8.42
CA SER A 162 -12.13 4.25 -9.72
C SER A 162 -13.54 3.82 -10.14
N ASP A 163 -13.95 2.59 -9.83
CA ASP A 163 -15.26 2.06 -10.23
C ASP A 163 -16.42 2.54 -9.31
N GLN A 164 -16.10 3.05 -8.13
CA GLN A 164 -17.09 3.59 -7.18
C GLN A 164 -17.81 4.86 -7.65
N HIS A 165 -17.32 5.52 -8.70
CA HIS A 165 -17.97 6.70 -9.28
C HIS A 165 -19.15 6.36 -10.23
N HIS A 166 -19.33 5.10 -10.64
CA HIS A 166 -20.39 4.72 -11.59
C HIS A 166 -21.47 3.78 -11.03
N GLN A 167 -21.29 3.13 -9.89
CA GLN A 167 -22.29 2.19 -9.33
C GLN A 167 -22.54 2.38 -7.84
N ARG A 168 -23.03 3.57 -7.43
CA ARG A 168 -23.56 3.81 -6.08
C ARG A 168 -25.05 3.50 -5.97
N ARG A 169 -25.48 2.28 -6.27
CA ARG A 169 -26.79 1.72 -5.85
C ARG A 169 -26.67 0.19 -5.76
N HIS A 170 -26.66 -0.37 -4.53
CA HIS A 170 -26.99 -1.77 -4.18
C HIS A 170 -25.92 -2.75 -3.61
N HIS A 171 -24.65 -2.38 -3.37
CA HIS A 171 -23.72 -3.27 -2.63
C HIS A 171 -22.84 -2.50 -1.62
N HIS A 172 -23.37 -2.26 -0.41
CA HIS A 172 -22.76 -1.35 0.58
C HIS A 172 -22.00 -2.05 1.72
N GLN A 173 -21.86 -3.38 1.75
CA GLN A 173 -21.38 -4.05 2.97
C GLN A 173 -20.06 -4.82 2.86
N GLN A 174 -19.49 -5.04 1.66
CA GLN A 174 -18.28 -5.88 1.53
C GLN A 174 -17.05 -5.18 0.91
N THR A 175 -17.21 -3.98 0.33
CA THR A 175 -16.16 -3.22 -0.37
C THR A 175 -15.30 -2.31 0.52
N SER A 176 -15.65 -2.11 1.80
CA SER A 176 -14.87 -1.25 2.71
C SER A 176 -13.63 -1.94 3.30
N GLY A 177 -13.58 -3.27 3.28
CA GLY A 177 -12.48 -4.03 3.91
C GLY A 177 -11.20 -4.10 3.09
N THR A 178 -11.31 -4.06 1.75
CA THR A 178 -10.18 -4.28 0.83
C THR A 178 -9.24 -3.08 0.75
N GLN A 179 -9.78 -1.85 0.93
CA GLN A 179 -9.01 -0.61 0.87
C GLN A 179 -7.93 -0.51 1.96
N HIS A 180 -8.07 -1.23 3.09
CA HIS A 180 -7.13 -1.18 4.21
C HIS A 180 -6.07 -2.29 4.17
N LEU A 181 -6.16 -3.24 3.23
CA LEU A 181 -5.24 -4.38 3.15
C LEU A 181 -3.77 -3.98 2.96
N PRO A 182 -3.41 -3.00 2.10
CA PRO A 182 -2.00 -2.58 2.00
C PRO A 182 -1.45 -2.02 3.32
N LEU A 183 -2.27 -1.27 4.07
CA LEU A 183 -1.87 -0.71 5.36
C LEU A 183 -1.71 -1.81 6.42
N ALA A 184 -2.66 -2.74 6.48
CA ALA A 184 -2.60 -3.89 7.39
C ALA A 184 -1.34 -4.74 7.13
N TYR A 185 -1.08 -5.04 5.87
CA TYR A 185 0.10 -5.79 5.46
C TYR A 185 1.40 -5.04 5.79
N TYR A 186 1.50 -3.74 5.46
CA TYR A 186 2.68 -2.95 5.77
C TYR A 186 2.99 -2.91 7.27
N ASN A 187 1.95 -2.76 8.11
CA ASN A 187 2.12 -2.70 9.55
C ASN A 187 2.57 -4.04 10.15
N ALA A 188 2.11 -5.16 9.59
CA ALA A 188 2.47 -6.50 10.06
C ALA A 188 3.85 -6.96 9.57
N VAL A 189 4.16 -6.72 8.29
CA VAL A 189 5.32 -7.32 7.61
C VAL A 189 6.48 -6.34 7.45
N ARG A 190 6.22 -5.03 7.45
CA ARG A 190 7.20 -3.96 7.18
C ARG A 190 8.07 -4.25 5.95
N PRO A 191 7.48 -4.37 4.73
CA PRO A 191 8.26 -4.57 3.51
C PRO A 191 9.37 -3.53 3.38
N PRO A 192 10.59 -3.93 2.97
CA PRO A 192 11.67 -2.98 2.73
C PRO A 192 11.30 -2.12 1.53
N LEU A 193 11.14 -0.81 1.73
CA LEU A 193 10.79 0.13 0.64
C LEU A 193 12.00 0.87 0.07
N SER A 194 13.14 0.81 0.75
CA SER A 194 14.35 1.57 0.37
C SER A 194 15.00 1.07 -0.93
N SER A 195 14.75 -0.18 -1.30
CA SER A 195 15.25 -0.81 -2.54
C SER A 195 14.48 -0.37 -3.79
N ASP A 196 13.21 0.01 -3.64
CA ASP A 196 12.31 0.36 -4.73
C ASP A 196 11.63 1.72 -4.49
N PRO A 197 12.20 2.82 -5.04
CA PRO A 197 11.64 4.15 -4.90
C PRO A 197 10.24 4.29 -5.53
N GLU A 198 9.89 3.49 -6.54
CA GLU A 198 8.57 3.56 -7.15
C GLU A 198 7.52 2.95 -6.22
N LEU A 199 7.81 1.81 -5.62
CA LEU A 199 6.95 1.19 -4.62
C LEU A 199 6.81 2.06 -3.37
N GLN A 200 7.90 2.67 -2.90
CA GLN A 200 7.87 3.62 -1.77
C GLN A 200 6.91 4.78 -2.07
N ARG A 201 7.01 5.38 -3.26
CA ARG A 201 6.12 6.47 -3.69
C ARG A 201 4.68 5.99 -3.86
N ALA A 202 4.44 4.80 -4.40
CA ALA A 202 3.10 4.23 -4.54
C ALA A 202 2.44 4.03 -3.16
N TYR A 203 3.16 3.42 -2.22
CA TYR A 203 2.70 3.25 -0.84
C TYR A 203 2.47 4.60 -0.15
N PHE A 204 3.38 5.56 -0.35
CA PHE A 204 3.25 6.90 0.22
C PHE A 204 1.99 7.63 -0.27
N ARG A 205 1.70 7.60 -1.58
CA ARG A 205 0.48 8.19 -2.14
C ARG A 205 -0.77 7.54 -1.57
N TYR A 206 -0.77 6.21 -1.47
CA TYR A 206 -1.85 5.47 -0.82
C TYR A 206 -2.04 5.93 0.63
N LEU A 207 -0.96 6.03 1.41
CA LEU A 207 -1.00 6.47 2.80
C LEU A 207 -1.50 7.92 2.94
N ALA A 208 -1.02 8.83 2.09
CA ALA A 208 -1.46 10.24 2.04
C ALA A 208 -2.94 10.37 1.63
N GLY A 209 -3.43 9.43 0.82
CA GLY A 209 -4.86 9.29 0.50
C GLY A 209 -5.71 8.90 1.71
N LEU A 210 -5.15 8.12 2.64
CA LEU A 210 -5.83 7.67 3.85
C LEU A 210 -5.73 8.68 5.02
N SER A 211 -4.53 9.21 5.29
CA SER A 211 -4.28 10.19 6.35
C SER A 211 -3.03 11.02 6.03
N VAL A 212 -3.20 12.34 6.02
CA VAL A 212 -2.09 13.27 5.79
C VAL A 212 -1.09 13.20 6.94
N THR A 213 -1.58 13.09 8.18
CA THR A 213 -0.76 12.96 9.40
C THR A 213 0.10 11.69 9.39
N GLN A 214 -0.48 10.54 9.04
CA GLN A 214 0.30 9.29 8.99
C GLN A 214 1.36 9.34 7.90
N ALA A 215 1.03 9.89 6.72
CA ALA A 215 2.00 10.07 5.65
C ALA A 215 3.12 11.04 6.03
N TYR A 216 2.81 12.13 6.75
CA TYR A 216 3.82 13.03 7.29
C TYR A 216 4.83 12.32 8.20
N PHE A 217 4.35 11.56 9.20
CA PHE A 217 5.25 10.82 10.09
C PHE A 217 6.01 9.70 9.37
N PHE A 218 5.42 9.10 8.34
CA PHE A 218 6.14 8.16 7.48
C PHE A 218 7.29 8.86 6.74
N ALA A 219 7.06 10.04 6.15
CA ALA A 219 8.09 10.81 5.45
C ALA A 219 9.27 11.15 6.37
N ARG A 220 8.98 11.57 7.61
CA ARG A 220 10.00 11.88 8.62
C ARG A 220 10.83 10.69 9.09
N ALA A 221 10.28 9.48 8.97
CA ALA A 221 11.00 8.26 9.31
C ALA A 221 11.93 7.79 8.17
N GLN A 222 11.84 8.37 6.97
CA GLN A 222 12.72 8.04 5.85
C GLN A 222 14.09 8.75 5.96
N PRO A 223 15.12 8.26 5.25
CA PRO A 223 16.40 8.95 5.15
C PRO A 223 16.25 10.40 4.65
N SER A 224 17.15 11.28 5.09
CA SER A 224 17.08 12.72 4.80
C SER A 224 17.04 13.08 3.32
N GLN A 225 17.61 12.24 2.46
CA GLN A 225 17.64 12.43 1.00
C GLN A 225 16.24 12.38 0.37
N ASP A 226 15.32 11.59 0.93
CA ASP A 226 13.97 11.41 0.40
C ASP A 226 12.93 12.31 1.08
N HIS A 227 13.25 12.84 2.26
CA HIS A 227 12.30 13.54 3.11
C HIS A 227 11.65 14.73 2.40
N ARG A 228 12.44 15.64 1.81
CA ARG A 228 11.89 16.79 1.06
C ARG A 228 10.99 16.34 -0.08
N ALA A 229 11.41 15.34 -0.86
CA ALA A 229 10.64 14.84 -1.99
C ALA A 229 9.30 14.22 -1.57
N LEU A 230 9.27 13.52 -0.43
CA LEU A 230 8.05 12.96 0.15
C LEU A 230 7.15 14.03 0.76
N LEU A 231 7.71 15.08 1.39
CA LEU A 231 6.92 16.21 1.88
C LEU A 231 6.25 16.96 0.72
N GLU A 232 6.99 17.26 -0.35
CA GLU A 232 6.42 17.88 -1.55
C GLU A 232 5.31 17.01 -2.18
N LEU A 233 5.50 15.68 -2.18
CA LEU A 233 4.48 14.74 -2.63
C LEU A 233 3.26 14.74 -1.69
N LEU A 234 3.43 14.88 -0.37
CA LEU A 234 2.33 14.98 0.58
C LEU A 234 1.47 16.21 0.32
N VAL A 235 2.11 17.36 0.13
CA VAL A 235 1.43 18.62 -0.19
C VAL A 235 0.64 18.46 -1.49
N HIS A 236 1.26 17.85 -2.51
CA HIS A 236 0.58 17.55 -3.76
C HIS A 236 -0.67 16.69 -3.55
N GLU A 237 -0.55 15.52 -2.91
CA GLU A 237 -1.66 14.57 -2.76
C GLU A 237 -2.81 15.09 -1.87
N ALA A 238 -2.49 15.92 -0.87
CA ALA A 238 -3.49 16.57 -0.02
C ALA A 238 -4.29 17.64 -0.78
N MET A 239 -3.63 18.41 -1.65
CA MET A 239 -4.22 19.57 -2.34
C MET A 239 -4.75 19.29 -3.75
N ALA A 240 -4.24 18.28 -4.46
CA ALA A 240 -4.56 18.02 -5.87
C ALA A 240 -6.01 17.58 -6.14
N PRO A 241 -6.65 16.70 -5.34
CA PRO A 241 -7.93 16.11 -5.75
C PRO A 241 -9.09 17.11 -5.75
N SER A 242 -9.93 17.12 -6.77
CA SER A 242 -11.08 18.05 -6.88
C SER A 242 -12.33 17.58 -6.11
N SER A 243 -12.16 17.12 -4.87
CA SER A 243 -13.23 16.52 -4.06
C SER A 243 -13.42 17.19 -2.70
N ALA A 244 -14.54 16.91 -2.03
CA ALA A 244 -14.76 17.34 -0.64
C ALA A 244 -13.67 16.83 0.32
N ALA A 245 -13.00 15.73 -0.02
CA ALA A 245 -11.86 15.20 0.72
C ALA A 245 -10.62 16.10 0.63
N ARG A 246 -10.52 17.01 -0.35
CA ARG A 246 -9.43 17.98 -0.42
C ARG A 246 -9.48 18.99 0.70
N ALA A 247 -10.65 19.55 1.01
CA ALA A 247 -10.78 20.55 2.06
C ALA A 247 -10.31 20.00 3.41
N ARG A 248 -10.81 18.81 3.78
CA ARG A 248 -10.41 18.11 5.02
C ARG A 248 -8.91 17.77 5.06
N ARG A 249 -8.34 17.29 3.95
CA ARG A 249 -6.91 16.97 3.89
C ARG A 249 -6.03 18.20 3.88
N THR A 250 -6.49 19.29 3.27
CA THR A 250 -5.77 20.57 3.28
C THR A 250 -5.81 21.21 4.68
N GLU A 251 -6.93 21.05 5.40
CA GLU A 251 -7.04 21.41 6.82
C GLU A 251 -6.04 20.60 7.67
N GLU A 252 -6.04 19.26 7.55
CA GLU A 252 -5.06 18.41 8.24
C GLU A 252 -3.61 18.76 7.88
N LEU A 253 -3.34 19.12 6.61
CA LEU A 253 -2.03 19.58 6.14
C LEU A 253 -1.58 20.89 6.79
N VAL A 254 -2.50 21.85 6.95
CA VAL A 254 -2.23 23.14 7.60
C VAL A 254 -1.87 22.96 9.07
N ASP A 255 -2.47 21.98 9.74
CA ASP A 255 -2.25 21.71 11.16
C ASP A 255 -1.02 20.82 11.45
N LEU A 256 -0.29 20.36 10.42
CA LEU A 256 0.90 19.53 10.63
C LEU A 256 1.99 20.26 11.43
N PRO A 257 2.70 19.56 12.34
CA PRO A 257 3.76 20.13 13.16
C PRO A 257 5.10 20.18 12.41
N LEU A 258 5.17 20.96 11.33
CA LEU A 258 6.37 21.08 10.52
C LEU A 258 7.53 21.74 11.29
N THR A 259 8.75 21.30 11.02
CA THR A 259 9.97 21.98 11.49
C THR A 259 10.25 23.25 10.67
N ASP A 260 11.10 24.16 11.16
CA ASP A 260 11.43 25.39 10.41
C ASP A 260 12.02 25.13 9.02
N GLU A 261 12.76 24.03 8.87
CA GLU A 261 13.27 23.59 7.56
C GLU A 261 12.15 23.07 6.65
N GLU A 262 11.25 22.24 7.19
CA GLU A 262 10.08 21.73 6.46
C GLU A 262 9.11 22.85 6.05
N GLU A 263 8.97 23.89 6.89
CA GLU A 263 8.20 25.11 6.59
C GLU A 263 8.78 25.85 5.38
N GLY A 264 10.10 25.99 5.32
CA GLY A 264 10.79 26.55 4.14
C GLY A 264 10.49 25.74 2.87
N TRP A 265 10.60 24.41 2.94
CA TRP A 265 10.29 23.55 1.79
C TRP A 265 8.82 23.62 1.36
N PHE A 266 7.90 23.73 2.32
CA PHE A 266 6.47 23.87 2.07
C PHE A 266 6.15 25.17 1.33
N GLU A 267 6.70 26.30 1.77
CA GLU A 267 6.53 27.59 1.12
C GLU A 267 7.20 27.63 -0.25
N ASP A 268 8.46 27.18 -0.36
CA ASP A 268 9.18 27.07 -1.63
C ASP A 268 8.36 26.29 -2.67
N TYR A 269 7.80 25.13 -2.28
CA TYR A 269 7.03 24.28 -3.17
C TYR A 269 5.74 24.95 -3.68
N LEU A 270 5.02 25.66 -2.80
CA LEU A 270 3.73 26.28 -3.12
C LEU A 270 3.84 27.67 -3.76
N LEU A 271 4.94 28.40 -3.55
CA LEU A 271 5.12 29.76 -4.07
C LEU A 271 5.97 29.79 -5.34
N GLU A 272 7.03 29.00 -5.38
CA GLU A 272 8.05 29.04 -6.45
C GLU A 272 8.15 27.70 -7.22
N GLY A 273 7.84 26.59 -6.56
CA GLY A 273 8.00 25.25 -7.08
C GLY A 273 6.82 24.71 -7.88
N LYS A 274 6.79 23.37 -8.01
CA LYS A 274 5.79 22.63 -8.80
C LYS A 274 4.37 22.75 -8.24
N GLY A 275 4.23 23.11 -6.95
CA GLY A 275 2.96 23.29 -6.27
C GLY A 275 2.27 24.63 -6.56
N ARG A 276 2.96 25.59 -7.20
CA ARG A 276 2.42 26.93 -7.47
C ARG A 276 1.09 26.93 -8.22
N SER A 277 0.91 25.98 -9.14
CA SER A 277 -0.30 25.84 -9.96
C SER A 277 -1.44 25.10 -9.25
N LEU A 278 -1.22 24.55 -8.06
CA LEU A 278 -2.27 23.87 -7.30
C LEU A 278 -3.37 24.85 -6.89
N HIS A 279 -4.60 24.34 -6.83
CA HIS A 279 -5.73 25.13 -6.34
C HIS A 279 -5.48 25.56 -4.90
N ALA A 280 -5.68 26.84 -4.60
CA ALA A 280 -5.50 27.43 -3.27
C ALA A 280 -4.06 27.39 -2.74
N SER A 281 -3.02 27.22 -3.58
CA SER A 281 -1.60 27.21 -3.16
C SER A 281 -1.23 28.39 -2.24
N ARG A 282 -1.52 29.62 -2.67
CA ARG A 282 -1.29 30.84 -1.88
C ARG A 282 -2.17 30.93 -0.63
N ASP A 283 -3.42 30.50 -0.74
CA ASP A 283 -4.37 30.52 0.36
C ASP A 283 -3.94 29.56 1.48
N THR A 284 -3.40 28.39 1.12
CA THR A 284 -2.87 27.41 2.08
C THR A 284 -1.65 27.93 2.83
N VAL A 285 -0.73 28.62 2.14
CA VAL A 285 0.43 29.27 2.81
C VAL A 285 -0.06 30.32 3.81
N MET A 286 -1.00 31.17 3.42
CA MET A 286 -1.59 32.17 4.32
C MET A 286 -2.30 31.51 5.52
N ALA A 287 -3.14 30.51 5.27
CA ALA A 287 -3.83 29.77 6.33
C ALA A 287 -2.84 29.13 7.31
N ARG A 288 -1.74 28.54 6.81
CA ARG A 288 -0.70 27.94 7.63
C ARG A 288 0.02 28.94 8.51
N ARG A 289 0.46 30.09 7.96
CA ARG A 289 1.11 31.15 8.77
C ARG A 289 0.20 31.65 9.90
N LEU A 290 -1.10 31.74 9.65
CA LEU A 290 -2.07 32.12 10.68
C LEU A 290 -2.27 31.04 11.74
N ALA A 291 -2.40 29.77 11.31
CA ALA A 291 -2.58 28.63 12.20
C ALA A 291 -1.38 28.40 13.13
N THR A 292 -0.16 28.65 12.63
CA THR A 292 1.08 28.49 13.39
C THR A 292 1.51 29.76 14.15
N GLY A 293 0.72 30.84 14.10
CA GLY A 293 0.99 32.08 14.82
C GLY A 293 2.08 32.97 14.21
N ARG A 294 2.51 32.70 12.97
CA ARG A 294 3.46 33.52 12.19
C ARG A 294 2.77 34.75 11.59
N TYR A 295 2.09 35.53 12.43
CA TYR A 295 1.34 36.71 12.00
C TYR A 295 2.19 37.80 11.34
N PRO A 296 3.43 38.09 11.80
CA PRO A 296 4.30 39.03 11.11
C PRO A 296 4.57 38.61 9.67
N ASP A 297 4.86 37.32 9.42
CA ASP A 297 5.10 36.80 8.08
C ASP A 297 3.82 36.82 7.22
N ALA A 298 2.66 36.61 7.82
CA ALA A 298 1.37 36.73 7.13
C ALA A 298 1.08 38.19 6.70
N VAL A 299 1.47 39.18 7.51
CA VAL A 299 1.23 40.61 7.24
C VAL A 299 2.30 41.22 6.34
N ASP A 300 3.58 40.96 6.61
CA ASP A 300 4.70 41.62 5.94
C ASP A 300 5.17 40.90 4.68
N VAL A 301 5.34 39.58 4.76
CA VAL A 301 5.76 38.73 3.63
C VAL A 301 4.56 38.29 2.80
N GLY A 302 3.35 38.26 3.37
CA GLY A 302 2.10 37.93 2.70
C GLY A 302 1.45 39.08 1.92
N LYS A 303 2.11 40.24 1.77
CA LYS A 303 1.57 41.40 1.04
C LYS A 303 1.20 41.05 -0.41
N ASP A 304 2.05 40.26 -1.07
CA ASP A 304 1.85 39.83 -2.46
C ASP A 304 0.93 38.60 -2.60
N LEU A 305 0.55 37.98 -1.48
CA LEU A 305 -0.35 36.84 -1.42
C LEU A 305 -1.81 37.31 -1.31
N SER A 306 -2.31 37.91 -2.39
CA SER A 306 -3.76 38.11 -2.55
C SER A 306 -4.41 36.76 -2.83
N GLY A 307 -5.23 36.30 -1.90
CA GLY A 307 -6.03 35.08 -2.03
C GLY A 307 -7.29 35.30 -2.84
N ARG A 308 -8.09 34.24 -2.96
CA ARG A 308 -9.45 34.39 -3.51
C ARG A 308 -10.37 35.03 -2.46
N ARG A 309 -11.35 35.80 -2.93
CA ARG A 309 -12.44 36.31 -2.10
C ARG A 309 -13.34 35.15 -1.69
N PHE A 310 -13.60 35.01 -0.39
CA PHE A 310 -14.50 34.00 0.17
C PHE A 310 -15.48 34.69 1.12
N ASN A 311 -16.78 34.61 0.84
CA ASN A 311 -17.84 35.26 1.64
C ASN A 311 -17.56 36.74 1.97
N ASP A 312 -17.17 37.53 0.96
CA ASP A 312 -16.81 38.95 1.09
C ASP A 312 -15.57 39.27 1.94
N VAL A 313 -14.84 38.25 2.39
CA VAL A 313 -13.55 38.39 3.06
C VAL A 313 -12.42 38.09 2.08
N THR A 314 -11.39 38.92 2.11
CA THR A 314 -10.12 38.72 1.40
C THR A 314 -8.97 38.64 2.41
N TRP A 315 -7.84 38.06 2.01
CA TRP A 315 -6.64 38.10 2.86
C TRP A 315 -6.18 39.52 3.17
N ASP A 316 -6.48 40.50 2.32
CA ASP A 316 -6.19 41.91 2.60
C ASP A 316 -6.97 42.41 3.82
N GLY A 317 -8.27 42.14 3.89
CA GLY A 317 -9.06 42.48 5.09
C GLY A 317 -8.58 41.77 6.35
N VAL A 318 -8.13 40.51 6.23
CA VAL A 318 -7.54 39.76 7.36
C VAL A 318 -6.22 40.37 7.80
N LYS A 319 -5.33 40.73 6.85
CA LYS A 319 -4.05 41.39 7.11
C LYS A 319 -4.25 42.76 7.76
N ASP A 320 -5.24 43.53 7.34
CA ASP A 320 -5.56 44.84 7.93
C ASP A 320 -5.99 44.71 9.39
N ILE A 321 -6.87 43.74 9.70
CA ILE A 321 -7.29 43.45 11.08
C ILE A 321 -6.11 42.99 11.93
N LEU A 322 -5.28 42.10 11.41
CA LEU A 322 -4.07 41.63 12.11
C LEU A 322 -3.09 42.77 12.35
N SER A 323 -2.85 43.62 11.35
CA SER A 323 -1.97 44.78 11.48
C SER A 323 -2.46 45.75 12.55
N ALA A 324 -3.77 45.98 12.62
CA ALA A 324 -4.38 46.80 13.66
C ALA A 324 -4.26 46.17 15.06
N GLY A 325 -4.35 44.83 15.17
CA GLY A 325 -4.23 44.10 16.43
C GLY A 325 -2.80 43.81 16.90
N LEU A 326 -1.84 43.73 15.97
CA LEU A 326 -0.40 43.55 16.20
C LEU A 326 0.33 44.86 16.51
N GLY A 327 -0.39 46.00 16.47
CA GLY A 327 0.12 47.29 16.90
C GLY A 327 0.73 47.24 18.30
N SER A 328 1.68 48.14 18.58
CA SER A 328 2.50 48.14 19.78
C SER A 328 1.68 48.24 21.07
N ARG A 329 1.32 47.10 21.65
CA ARG A 329 0.99 47.05 23.09
C ARG A 329 2.15 47.51 23.98
N GLY A 330 3.35 47.72 23.41
CA GLY A 330 4.47 48.37 24.07
C GLY A 330 4.39 49.90 24.15
N THR A 331 3.47 50.58 23.46
CA THR A 331 3.32 52.04 23.53
C THR A 331 2.10 52.53 24.32
N GLU A 332 1.19 51.63 24.70
CA GLU A 332 0.15 51.93 25.67
C GLU A 332 0.69 51.61 27.07
N GLY A 333 1.15 52.63 27.78
CA GLY A 333 1.63 52.54 29.17
C GLY A 333 0.52 52.12 30.15
N VAL A 334 0.12 50.85 30.12
CA VAL A 334 -0.96 50.30 30.97
C VAL A 334 -0.42 49.41 32.11
N PHE A 335 0.89 49.37 32.32
CA PHE A 335 1.47 48.87 33.57
C PHE A 335 2.55 49.82 34.08
N GLN A 336 2.14 50.99 34.58
CA GLN A 336 2.85 51.55 35.73
C GLN A 336 2.57 50.60 36.89
N MET A 337 3.53 49.72 37.19
CA MET A 337 3.59 49.10 38.50
C MET A 337 3.64 50.24 39.51
N ALA A 338 2.67 50.29 40.41
CA ALA A 338 2.73 51.18 41.56
C ALA A 338 4.00 50.84 42.33
N ASP A 339 4.92 51.82 42.43
CA ASP A 339 5.97 51.78 43.43
C ASP A 339 5.28 51.72 44.80
N PHE A 340 5.52 50.63 45.52
CA PHE A 340 5.17 50.52 46.92
C PHE A 340 6.36 51.05 47.72
N ASP A 341 6.13 52.18 48.41
CA ASP A 341 7.03 52.76 49.43
C ASP A 341 7.30 51.78 50.59
#